data_AF-A0A7S4EKU3-F1
#
_entry.id   AF-A0A7S4EKU3-F1
#
_cell.length_a   1.000
_cell.length_b   1.000
_cell.length_c   1.000
_cell.angle_alpha   90.00
_cell.angle_beta   90.00
_cell.angle_gamma   90.00
#
_symmetry.space_group_name_H-M   'P 1'
#
loop_
_entity.id
_entity.type
_entity.pdbx_description
1 polymer ?
#
loop_
_entity_poly.entity_id
_entity_poly.type
_entity_poly.pdbx_seq_one_letter_code
_entity_poly.pdbx_strand_id
1 'polypeptide(L)'
;MKKTNVLDPHTYPARMAVNAEMEEQGGNEQQRLQATSPTEDRKNARLEEQKAIIAAGGNPLPEMTTQEFEFEKASKKAKQHSGGLKLFSGNGNLALSLEICRYLGINLGKATVGRFADGEANVVVHENVRGKDCYVIQPTCPPVNDNIMELLLMVSTLRRASARRITVVIPYYGYARQDRKMQARVPISAADVARLIEAMGVDRVIAVDLHCGQIQGFFGPRVPVDNLDGGIVGLDYFGSKDLHNPVVVSPDAGGVYRAKKFKEGLMHKYDMQDIGLAMIVKQRARAGLVDTMDLVGDVKNCDCILVDDMIDTAGTLCKAADVLIENGARRVFAFASHGLLSGPGNDRLANSKMEEIVILNTIPTSPQREANEKLTMLSVAPLLAQAIFNIHAKKSISALFK
;
A
#
# COMPACT_ATOMS: atom_id res chain seq x y z
N MET A 1 33.18 68.69 -3.72
CA MET A 1 33.33 69.27 -2.36
C MET A 1 32.22 68.68 -1.48
N LYS A 2 32.58 67.78 -0.54
CA LYS A 2 32.40 67.89 0.94
C LYS A 2 30.91 68.00 1.37
N LYS A 3 30.35 67.25 2.33
CA LYS A 3 30.88 66.26 3.30
C LYS A 3 29.69 65.67 4.12
N THR A 4 29.79 64.36 4.41
CA THR A 4 29.50 63.62 5.68
C THR A 4 28.10 63.53 6.35
N ASN A 5 27.65 62.26 6.46
CA ASN A 5 27.27 61.44 7.65
C ASN A 5 26.83 62.14 8.94
N VAL A 6 25.82 61.57 9.62
CA VAL A 6 25.95 60.86 10.91
C VAL A 6 24.76 59.87 11.09
N LEU A 7 25.09 58.60 11.31
CA LEU A 7 24.27 57.56 11.96
C LEU A 7 24.47 57.68 13.47
N ASP A 8 23.41 57.56 14.27
CA ASP A 8 23.53 57.40 15.72
C ASP A 8 22.86 56.09 16.19
N PRO A 9 23.64 55.16 16.78
CA PRO A 9 23.19 53.95 17.46
C PRO A 9 23.34 54.06 18.98
N HIS A 10 22.23 54.00 19.70
CA HIS A 10 22.21 53.87 21.16
C HIS A 10 21.43 52.60 21.53
N THR A 11 22.03 51.49 21.95
CA THR A 11 22.85 51.14 23.15
C THR A 11 22.03 50.18 24.00
N TYR A 12 22.48 48.93 24.19
CA TYR A 12 22.53 48.23 25.48
C TYR A 12 23.54 47.05 25.38
N PRO A 13 24.30 46.72 26.45
CA PRO A 13 25.69 46.30 26.36
C PRO A 13 25.92 44.78 26.41
N ALA A 14 27.16 44.42 26.06
CA ALA A 14 27.72 43.09 26.09
C ALA A 14 28.44 42.76 27.42
N ARG A 15 28.37 41.46 27.78
CA ARG A 15 29.44 40.59 28.32
C ARG A 15 29.92 40.70 29.78
N MET A 16 29.93 39.50 30.40
CA MET A 16 30.94 38.85 31.27
C MET A 16 30.50 38.52 32.70
N ALA A 17 30.36 37.22 32.96
CA ALA A 17 30.89 36.55 34.15
C ALA A 17 31.20 35.09 33.80
N VAL A 18 32.43 34.67 34.08
CA VAL A 18 33.02 33.34 33.89
C VAL A 18 33.58 32.93 35.26
N ASN A 19 33.35 31.66 35.63
CA ASN A 19 34.03 30.81 36.64
C ASN A 19 33.41 30.56 38.03
N ALA A 20 33.72 29.33 38.48
CA ALA A 20 33.38 28.58 39.71
C ALA A 20 31.98 27.94 39.66
N GLU A 21 31.77 26.62 39.75
CA GLU A 21 32.43 25.60 40.57
C GLU A 21 32.45 24.22 39.86
N MET A 22 33.62 23.58 39.88
CA MET A 22 33.81 22.13 39.73
C MET A 22 34.30 21.62 41.10
N GLU A 23 33.97 20.36 41.40
CA GLU A 23 34.43 19.53 42.54
C GLU A 23 33.52 19.48 43.78
N GLU A 24 32.54 18.58 43.73
CA GLU A 24 32.36 17.61 44.83
C GLU A 24 31.95 16.26 44.23
N GLN A 25 32.91 15.34 44.10
CA GLN A 25 32.69 13.93 43.83
C GLN A 25 32.64 13.18 45.17
N GLY A 26 31.66 12.30 45.35
CA GLY A 26 31.76 11.26 46.38
C GLY A 26 30.42 10.64 46.79
N GLY A 27 30.01 9.58 46.08
CA GLY A 27 29.06 8.61 46.64
C GLY A 27 27.85 8.30 45.77
N ASN A 28 27.98 7.30 44.89
CA ASN A 28 27.05 6.16 44.75
C ASN A 28 27.29 5.43 43.42
N GLU A 29 28.39 4.69 43.34
CA GLU A 29 28.66 3.79 42.22
C GLU A 29 28.07 2.38 42.43
N GLN A 30 27.45 2.12 43.59
CA GLN A 30 26.81 0.83 43.91
C GLN A 30 25.29 0.77 43.72
N GLN A 31 24.62 1.86 43.33
CA GLN A 31 23.16 1.86 43.04
C GLN A 31 22.80 1.79 41.54
N ARG A 32 23.78 1.64 40.63
CA ARG A 32 23.52 1.52 39.17
C ARG A 32 23.43 0.08 38.65
N LEU A 33 23.41 -0.92 39.52
CA LEU A 33 23.30 -2.33 39.14
C LEU A 33 21.89 -2.87 39.41
N GLN A 34 20.88 -2.27 38.79
CA GLN A 34 19.55 -2.89 38.64
C GLN A 34 18.70 -2.26 37.51
N ALA A 35 19.33 -1.59 36.53
CA ALA A 35 18.63 -1.16 35.32
C ALA A 35 18.54 -2.35 34.35
N THR A 36 17.32 -2.88 34.18
CA THR A 36 16.99 -3.84 33.13
C THR A 36 17.44 -3.30 31.77
N SER A 37 18.01 -4.16 30.93
CA SER A 37 18.48 -3.74 29.60
C SER A 37 17.35 -3.10 28.78
N PRO A 38 17.62 -2.15 27.87
CA PRO A 38 16.60 -1.54 26.98
C PRO A 38 15.81 -2.55 26.12
N THR A 39 16.24 -3.81 26.13
CA THR A 39 15.63 -4.98 25.51
C THR A 39 14.49 -5.59 26.32
N GLU A 40 14.55 -5.54 27.66
CA GLU A 40 13.51 -6.06 28.55
C GLU A 40 12.30 -5.12 28.60
N ASP A 41 12.54 -3.81 28.72
CA ASP A 41 11.47 -2.80 28.69
C ASP A 41 10.70 -2.81 27.35
N ARG A 42 11.39 -3.16 26.25
CA ARG A 42 10.79 -3.30 24.93
C ARG A 42 10.05 -4.63 24.72
N LYS A 43 10.51 -5.72 25.35
CA LYS A 43 9.77 -6.97 25.42
C LYS A 43 8.46 -6.77 26.20
N ASN A 44 8.53 -6.07 27.32
CA ASN A 44 7.36 -5.75 28.13
C ASN A 44 6.40 -4.81 27.39
N ALA A 45 6.90 -3.79 26.68
CA ALA A 45 6.06 -2.94 25.83
C ALA A 45 5.37 -3.72 24.69
N ARG A 46 6.06 -4.69 24.08
CA ARG A 46 5.52 -5.57 23.04
C ARG A 46 4.46 -6.54 23.59
N LEU A 47 4.65 -7.02 24.82
CA LEU A 47 3.67 -7.86 25.51
C LEU A 47 2.41 -7.06 25.86
N GLU A 48 2.57 -5.80 26.29
CA GLU A 48 1.45 -4.90 26.56
C GLU A 48 0.72 -4.49 25.27
N GLU A 49 1.43 -4.31 24.16
CA GLU A 49 0.84 -4.04 22.84
C GLU A 49 0.08 -5.26 22.29
N GLN A 50 0.61 -6.48 22.51
CA GLN A 50 -0.12 -7.72 22.22
C GLN A 50 -1.38 -7.87 23.08
N LYS A 51 -1.30 -7.55 24.38
CA LYS A 51 -2.46 -7.54 25.28
C LYS A 51 -3.50 -6.50 24.85
N ALA A 52 -3.08 -5.34 24.36
CA ALA A 52 -3.99 -4.30 23.85
C ALA A 52 -4.70 -4.73 22.55
N ILE A 53 -4.00 -5.43 21.65
CA ILE A 53 -4.58 -5.99 20.42
C ILE A 53 -5.61 -7.09 20.74
N ILE A 54 -5.29 -7.96 21.71
CA ILE A 54 -6.20 -9.00 22.19
C ILE A 54 -7.42 -8.38 22.90
N ALA A 55 -7.21 -7.32 23.71
CA ALA A 55 -8.28 -6.59 24.39
C ALA A 55 -9.21 -5.84 23.42
N ALA A 56 -8.73 -5.50 22.21
CA ALA A 56 -9.51 -4.89 21.14
C ALA A 56 -10.21 -5.92 20.21
N GLY A 57 -10.16 -7.22 20.53
CA GLY A 57 -10.81 -8.29 19.76
C GLY A 57 -10.06 -8.72 18.49
N GLY A 58 -8.78 -8.36 18.36
CA GLY A 58 -7.92 -8.79 17.26
C GLY A 58 -7.26 -10.15 17.51
N ASN A 59 -7.02 -10.91 16.44
CA ASN A 59 -6.26 -12.16 16.51
C ASN A 59 -4.78 -11.89 16.88
N PRO A 60 -4.13 -12.79 17.64
CA PRO A 60 -2.70 -12.70 17.87
C PRO A 60 -1.94 -12.82 16.55
N LEU A 61 -0.85 -12.07 16.43
CA LEU A 61 -0.05 -12.02 15.20
C LEU A 61 0.60 -13.39 14.91
N PRO A 62 0.59 -13.87 13.65
CA PRO A 62 1.34 -15.07 13.26
C PRO A 62 2.85 -14.88 13.46
N GLU A 63 3.57 -15.97 13.73
CA GLU A 63 5.02 -15.96 13.91
C GLU A 63 5.75 -15.55 12.62
N MET A 64 6.82 -14.77 12.75
CA MET A 64 7.59 -14.28 11.61
C MET A 64 8.25 -15.42 10.83
N THR A 65 8.14 -15.36 9.51
CA THR A 65 8.83 -16.21 8.54
C THR A 65 10.33 -15.94 8.48
N THR A 66 11.11 -16.88 7.94
CA THR A 66 12.57 -16.74 7.78
C THR A 66 12.96 -15.57 6.88
N GLN A 67 12.13 -15.24 5.86
CA GLN A 67 12.33 -14.06 5.02
C GLN A 67 12.10 -12.76 5.81
N GLU A 68 11.05 -12.70 6.63
CA GLU A 68 10.78 -11.55 7.51
C GLU A 68 11.91 -11.33 8.51
N PHE A 69 12.54 -12.39 9.00
CA PHE A 69 13.70 -12.30 9.90
C PHE A 69 14.94 -11.73 9.20
N GLU A 70 15.25 -12.18 7.97
CA GLU A 70 16.37 -11.66 7.20
C GLU A 70 16.14 -10.20 6.75
N PHE A 71 14.91 -9.82 6.42
CA PHE A 71 14.54 -8.42 6.19
C PHE A 71 14.66 -7.57 7.46
N GLU A 72 14.18 -8.04 8.61
CA GLU A 72 14.31 -7.34 9.89
C GLU A 72 15.78 -7.15 10.26
N LYS A 73 16.63 -8.15 10.00
CA LYS A 73 18.08 -8.10 10.22
C LYS A 73 18.77 -7.12 9.26
N ALA A 74 18.39 -7.10 7.98
CA ALA A 74 18.86 -6.13 7.00
C ALA A 74 18.45 -4.69 7.38
N SER A 75 17.21 -4.49 7.83
CA SER A 75 16.69 -3.20 8.31
C SER A 75 17.32 -2.78 9.64
N LYS A 76 17.60 -3.71 10.56
CA LYS A 76 18.39 -3.45 11.78
C LYS A 76 19.82 -3.02 11.44
N LYS A 77 20.45 -3.62 10.42
CA LYS A 77 21.78 -3.21 9.91
C LYS A 77 21.72 -1.82 9.25
N ALA A 78 20.58 -1.46 8.65
CA ALA A 78 20.30 -0.14 8.09
C ALA A 78 19.94 0.94 9.14
N LYS A 79 19.89 0.63 10.45
CA LYS A 79 19.66 1.63 11.52
C LYS A 79 20.68 2.77 11.55
N GLN A 80 21.83 2.63 10.89
CA GLN A 80 22.78 3.72 10.69
C GLN A 80 22.39 4.70 9.56
N HIS A 81 21.28 4.50 8.85
CA HIS A 81 20.86 5.29 7.68
C HIS A 81 19.46 5.90 7.76
N SER A 82 18.74 5.78 8.88
CA SER A 82 17.38 6.35 9.05
C SER A 82 17.36 7.88 9.26
N GLY A 83 18.34 8.60 8.73
CA GLY A 83 18.58 10.03 8.89
C GLY A 83 17.51 10.91 8.23
N GLY A 84 16.26 10.79 8.68
CA GLY A 84 15.16 11.67 8.32
C GLY A 84 13.87 11.00 7.84
N LEU A 85 13.80 9.68 7.71
CA LEU A 85 12.56 9.00 7.26
C LEU A 85 11.50 9.00 8.37
N LYS A 86 10.27 9.39 8.03
CA LYS A 86 9.08 9.28 8.88
C LYS A 86 7.93 8.66 8.09
N LEU A 87 7.20 7.75 8.71
CA LEU A 87 6.06 7.08 8.09
C LEU A 87 4.81 7.34 8.92
N PHE A 88 3.75 7.83 8.30
CA PHE A 88 2.45 8.09 8.91
C PHE A 88 1.38 7.25 8.22
N SER A 89 0.32 6.92 8.94
CA SER A 89 -0.86 6.22 8.41
C SER A 89 -2.08 7.09 8.62
N GLY A 90 -2.97 7.17 7.63
CA GLY A 90 -4.35 7.53 7.92
C GLY A 90 -5.16 6.30 8.36
N ASN A 91 -6.49 6.41 8.34
CA ASN A 91 -7.37 5.34 8.79
C ASN A 91 -7.68 4.28 7.71
N GLY A 92 -7.22 4.48 6.47
CA GLY A 92 -7.60 3.65 5.34
C GLY A 92 -7.09 2.21 5.43
N ASN A 93 -5.91 1.98 6.02
CA ASN A 93 -5.38 0.63 6.27
C ASN A 93 -4.21 0.64 7.28
N LEU A 94 -4.52 0.82 8.57
CA LEU A 94 -3.50 0.87 9.62
C LEU A 94 -2.69 -0.43 9.74
N ALA A 95 -3.32 -1.58 9.50
CA ALA A 95 -2.66 -2.89 9.57
C ALA A 95 -1.50 -3.00 8.57
N LEU A 96 -1.72 -2.64 7.30
CA LEU A 96 -0.69 -2.61 6.27
C LEU A 96 0.42 -1.61 6.62
N SER A 97 0.07 -0.43 7.15
CA SER A 97 1.05 0.57 7.55
C SER A 97 2.00 0.08 8.64
N LEU A 98 1.46 -0.62 9.65
CA LEU A 98 2.25 -1.23 10.71
C LEU A 98 3.15 -2.35 10.17
N GLU A 99 2.64 -3.15 9.23
CA GLU A 99 3.42 -4.20 8.58
C GLU A 99 4.61 -3.62 7.80
N ILE A 100 4.39 -2.57 7.01
CA ILE A 100 5.46 -1.86 6.29
C ILE A 100 6.51 -1.29 7.26
N CYS A 101 6.09 -0.73 8.39
CA CYS A 101 7.00 -0.30 9.46
C CYS A 101 7.87 -1.44 9.99
N ARG A 102 7.33 -2.65 10.16
CA ARG A 102 8.10 -3.83 10.59
C ARG A 102 9.18 -4.19 9.57
N TYR A 103 8.84 -4.25 8.29
CA TYR A 103 9.81 -4.51 7.21
C TYR A 103 10.90 -3.44 7.15
N LEU A 104 10.55 -2.17 7.37
CA LEU A 104 11.50 -1.04 7.40
C LEU A 104 12.31 -0.95 8.71
N GLY A 105 11.93 -1.66 9.77
CA GLY A 105 12.56 -1.59 11.09
C GLY A 105 12.40 -0.23 11.78
N ILE A 106 11.30 0.48 11.51
CA ILE A 106 10.97 1.79 12.09
C ILE A 106 9.63 1.74 12.83
N ASN A 107 9.37 2.75 13.66
CA ASN A 107 8.06 2.92 14.28
C ASN A 107 7.17 3.83 13.41
N LEU A 108 5.87 3.58 13.48
CA LEU A 108 4.88 4.50 12.92
C LEU A 108 4.99 5.86 13.62
N GLY A 109 4.87 6.91 12.83
CA GLY A 109 4.91 8.27 13.32
C GLY A 109 3.70 8.59 14.19
N LYS A 110 3.90 9.45 15.18
CA LYS A 110 2.88 9.85 16.14
C LYS A 110 1.98 10.90 15.50
N ALA A 111 0.77 10.50 15.13
CA ALA A 111 -0.27 11.40 14.63
C ALA A 111 -1.65 10.94 15.14
N THR A 112 -2.54 11.90 15.35
CA THR A 112 -3.97 11.66 15.51
C THR A 112 -4.63 11.95 14.17
N VAL A 113 -5.35 10.95 13.63
CA VAL A 113 -6.20 11.08 12.46
C VAL A 113 -7.60 10.66 12.91
N GLY A 114 -8.38 11.63 13.37
CA GLY A 114 -9.69 11.42 13.96
C GLY A 114 -10.76 12.22 13.25
N ARG A 115 -11.91 12.36 13.92
CA ARG A 115 -13.03 13.17 13.45
C ARG A 115 -13.60 14.03 14.56
N PHE A 116 -14.09 15.21 14.20
CA PHE A 116 -14.97 15.99 15.05
C PHE A 116 -16.37 15.37 15.08
N ALA A 117 -17.22 15.85 16.00
CA ALA A 117 -18.55 15.28 16.22
C ALA A 117 -19.49 15.43 15.01
N ASP A 118 -19.24 16.41 14.14
CA ASP A 118 -19.95 16.66 12.88
C ASP A 118 -19.40 15.84 11.69
N GLY A 119 -18.35 15.04 11.91
CA GLY A 119 -17.75 14.17 10.91
C GLY A 119 -16.56 14.77 10.16
N GLU A 120 -16.19 16.04 10.41
CA GLU A 120 -15.01 16.66 9.81
C GLU A 120 -13.72 15.94 10.25
N ALA A 121 -12.82 15.69 9.30
CA ALA A 121 -11.54 15.05 9.58
C ALA A 121 -10.61 15.97 10.38
N ASN A 122 -10.04 15.45 11.46
CA ASN A 122 -9.11 16.15 12.34
C ASN A 122 -7.74 15.46 12.30
N VAL A 123 -6.71 16.21 11.90
CA VAL A 123 -5.35 15.68 11.76
C VAL A 123 -4.37 16.50 12.59
N VAL A 124 -3.66 15.82 13.51
CA VAL A 124 -2.61 16.42 14.33
C VAL A 124 -1.37 15.54 14.30
N VAL A 125 -0.21 16.11 13.94
CA VAL A 125 1.08 15.42 14.00
C VAL A 125 1.78 15.78 15.31
N HIS A 126 2.11 14.78 16.12
CA HIS A 126 2.63 14.92 17.49
C HIS A 126 4.16 14.86 17.58
N GLU A 127 4.84 14.95 16.44
CA GLU A 127 6.31 14.89 16.40
C GLU A 127 6.91 15.83 15.35
N ASN A 128 8.19 16.13 15.52
CA ASN A 128 8.88 17.04 14.63
C ASN A 128 9.18 16.40 13.27
N VAL A 129 8.55 16.92 12.21
CA VAL A 129 8.73 16.53 10.81
C VAL A 129 9.55 17.54 9.99
N ARG A 130 10.06 18.61 10.61
CA ARG A 130 10.83 19.66 9.91
C ARG A 130 12.07 19.07 9.24
N GLY A 131 12.19 19.30 7.94
CA GLY A 131 13.34 18.82 7.16
C GLY A 131 13.36 17.30 6.91
N LYS A 132 12.32 16.56 7.34
CA LYS A 132 12.23 15.10 7.23
C LYS A 132 11.64 14.67 5.88
N ASP A 133 11.91 13.42 5.51
CA ASP A 133 11.32 12.73 4.38
C ASP A 133 10.12 11.90 4.89
N CYS A 134 8.92 12.39 4.61
CA CYS A 134 7.68 11.87 5.18
C CYS A 134 6.94 11.02 4.15
N TYR A 135 6.52 9.83 4.57
CA TYR A 135 5.68 8.92 3.81
C TYR A 135 4.31 8.84 4.47
N VAL A 136 3.23 8.99 3.71
CA VAL A 136 1.85 8.84 4.20
C VAL A 136 1.22 7.65 3.51
N ILE A 137 0.90 6.60 4.27
CA ILE A 137 0.19 5.43 3.76
C ILE A 137 -1.31 5.63 3.97
N GLN A 138 -2.03 5.71 2.85
CA GLN A 138 -3.48 5.89 2.88
C GLN A 138 -4.08 5.38 1.56
N PRO A 139 -4.61 4.14 1.51
CA PRO A 139 -5.45 3.74 0.40
C PRO A 139 -6.74 4.59 0.40
N THR A 140 -7.26 4.86 -0.78
CA THR A 140 -8.49 5.65 -0.97
C THR A 140 -9.68 4.73 -1.25
N CYS A 141 -9.79 3.65 -0.46
CA CYS A 141 -10.87 2.67 -0.48
C CYS A 141 -12.11 3.17 0.28
N PRO A 142 -13.27 2.48 0.20
CA PRO A 142 -14.45 2.84 0.98
C PRO A 142 -14.15 2.97 2.50
N PRO A 143 -14.65 4.04 3.18
CA PRO A 143 -15.35 5.20 2.62
C PRO A 143 -14.40 6.12 1.83
N VAL A 144 -14.65 6.24 0.52
CA VAL A 144 -13.66 6.77 -0.44
C VAL A 144 -13.35 8.25 -0.19
N ASN A 145 -14.40 9.07 -0.07
CA ASN A 145 -14.26 10.53 0.08
C ASN A 145 -13.59 10.91 1.39
N ASP A 146 -13.95 10.19 2.45
CA ASP A 146 -13.39 10.32 3.78
C ASP A 146 -11.88 10.03 3.78
N ASN A 147 -11.49 8.90 3.21
CA ASN A 147 -10.07 8.53 3.13
C ASN A 147 -9.26 9.49 2.24
N ILE A 148 -9.87 10.05 1.18
CA ILE A 148 -9.25 11.11 0.37
C ILE A 148 -9.07 12.38 1.21
N MET A 149 -10.11 12.84 1.90
CA MET A 149 -10.02 14.06 2.72
C MET A 149 -8.97 13.93 3.84
N GLU A 150 -8.91 12.77 4.50
CA GLU A 150 -7.85 12.47 5.47
C GLU A 150 -6.46 12.58 4.83
N LEU A 151 -6.24 11.95 3.66
CA LEU A 151 -4.97 12.05 2.93
C LEU A 151 -4.58 13.50 2.64
N LEU A 152 -5.50 14.28 2.07
CA LEU A 152 -5.26 15.68 1.70
C LEU A 152 -4.87 16.52 2.91
N LEU A 153 -5.59 16.36 4.03
CA LEU A 153 -5.30 17.08 5.27
C LEU A 153 -3.99 16.63 5.92
N MET A 154 -3.64 15.33 5.86
CA MET A 154 -2.34 14.84 6.32
C MET A 154 -1.19 15.46 5.52
N VAL A 155 -1.30 15.52 4.19
CA VAL A 155 -0.29 16.17 3.34
C VAL A 155 -0.18 17.66 3.68
N SER A 156 -1.32 18.36 3.80
CA SER A 156 -1.36 19.78 4.18
C SER A 156 -0.69 20.03 5.53
N THR A 157 -0.97 19.21 6.55
CA THR A 157 -0.37 19.30 7.88
C THR A 157 1.14 19.11 7.83
N LEU A 158 1.63 18.08 7.13
CA LEU A 158 3.08 17.82 6.97
C LEU A 158 3.78 18.96 6.22
N ARG A 159 3.15 19.50 5.17
CA ARG A 159 3.71 20.59 4.36
C ARG A 159 3.84 21.86 5.21
N ARG A 160 2.80 22.23 5.95
CA ARG A 160 2.80 23.39 6.87
C ARG A 160 3.78 23.19 8.04
N ALA A 161 3.99 21.94 8.47
CA ALA A 161 5.01 21.58 9.45
C ALA A 161 6.44 21.52 8.87
N SER A 162 6.65 21.99 7.64
CA SER A 162 7.96 22.12 6.99
C SER A 162 8.67 20.78 6.73
N ALA A 163 7.91 19.72 6.43
CA ALA A 163 8.49 18.50 5.87
C ALA A 163 9.28 18.82 4.58
N ARG A 164 10.46 18.21 4.43
CA ARG A 164 11.32 18.43 3.25
C ARG A 164 10.71 17.80 2.01
N ARG A 165 10.24 16.56 2.16
CA ARG A 165 9.62 15.77 1.10
C ARG A 165 8.42 15.02 1.67
N ILE A 166 7.33 14.95 0.90
CA ILE A 166 6.11 14.23 1.22
C ILE A 166 5.83 13.27 0.06
N THR A 167 5.97 11.98 0.34
CA THR A 167 5.59 10.90 -0.57
C THR A 167 4.29 10.29 -0.07
N VAL A 168 3.25 10.26 -0.90
CA VAL A 168 2.03 9.52 -0.55
C VAL A 168 2.12 8.11 -1.12
N VAL A 169 1.76 7.14 -0.31
CA VAL A 169 1.68 5.73 -0.66
C VAL A 169 0.19 5.39 -0.64
N ILE A 170 -0.37 5.12 -1.81
CA ILE A 170 -1.79 4.87 -2.04
C ILE A 170 -1.92 3.43 -2.55
N PRO A 171 -1.91 2.40 -1.66
CA PRO A 171 -1.95 1.00 -2.07
C PRO A 171 -3.15 0.66 -2.97
N TYR A 172 -4.28 1.34 -2.78
CA TYR A 172 -5.43 1.29 -3.68
C TYR A 172 -5.86 2.72 -4.03
N TYR A 173 -5.91 3.03 -5.33
CA TYR A 173 -6.32 4.33 -5.85
C TYR A 173 -7.81 4.34 -6.19
N GLY A 174 -8.63 4.92 -5.30
CA GLY A 174 -10.05 5.16 -5.52
C GLY A 174 -10.31 6.07 -6.72
N TYR A 175 -11.52 6.00 -7.27
CA TYR A 175 -11.91 6.69 -8.52
C TYR A 175 -11.13 6.29 -9.80
N ALA A 176 -10.17 5.37 -9.72
CA ALA A 176 -9.33 4.96 -10.87
C ALA A 176 -10.11 4.45 -12.10
N ARG A 177 -11.33 3.90 -11.91
CA ARG A 177 -12.21 3.45 -13.01
C ARG A 177 -12.82 4.61 -13.83
N GLN A 178 -12.71 5.84 -13.36
CA GLN A 178 -13.21 7.05 -14.02
C GLN A 178 -12.04 7.84 -14.62
N ASP A 179 -11.29 7.18 -15.51
CA ASP A 179 -10.05 7.63 -16.14
C ASP A 179 -10.27 8.32 -17.50
N ARG A 180 -11.45 8.16 -18.10
CA ARG A 180 -11.82 8.80 -19.37
C ARG A 180 -13.32 9.04 -19.48
N LYS A 181 -13.71 9.88 -20.44
CA LYS A 181 -15.12 10.12 -20.75
C LYS A 181 -15.65 9.00 -21.65
N MET A 182 -16.46 8.11 -21.09
CA MET A 182 -17.21 7.10 -21.86
C MET A 182 -18.52 7.65 -22.45
N GLN A 183 -18.99 8.79 -21.95
CA GLN A 183 -20.18 9.50 -22.43
C GLN A 183 -19.99 11.02 -22.29
N ALA A 184 -20.85 11.82 -22.91
CA ALA A 184 -20.84 13.26 -22.73
C ALA A 184 -21.19 13.64 -21.27
N ARG A 185 -20.63 14.77 -20.78
CA ARG A 185 -20.98 15.38 -19.48
C ARG A 185 -20.69 14.50 -18.24
N VAL A 186 -19.60 13.75 -18.23
CA VAL A 186 -19.07 13.05 -17.03
C VAL A 186 -17.70 13.61 -16.63
N PRO A 187 -17.33 13.54 -15.34
CA PRO A 187 -16.00 13.91 -14.87
C PRO A 187 -14.94 12.88 -15.29
N ILE A 188 -13.67 13.24 -15.11
CA ILE A 188 -12.55 12.30 -15.12
C ILE A 188 -12.02 12.28 -13.69
N SER A 189 -12.77 11.64 -12.80
CA SER A 189 -12.55 11.75 -11.35
C SER A 189 -11.16 11.28 -10.93
N ALA A 190 -10.56 10.32 -11.62
CA ALA A 190 -9.17 9.92 -11.36
C ALA A 190 -8.18 11.08 -11.59
N ALA A 191 -8.40 11.90 -12.63
CA ALA A 191 -7.57 13.07 -12.89
C ALA A 191 -7.86 14.21 -11.91
N ASP A 192 -9.12 14.38 -11.50
CA ASP A 192 -9.49 15.40 -10.52
C ASP A 192 -8.91 15.07 -9.13
N VAL A 193 -8.93 13.80 -8.70
CA VAL A 193 -8.26 13.35 -7.47
C VAL A 193 -6.75 13.56 -7.55
N ALA A 194 -6.11 13.24 -8.67
CA ALA A 194 -4.68 13.50 -8.86
C ALA A 194 -4.36 14.98 -8.64
N ARG A 195 -5.11 15.89 -9.27
CA ARG A 195 -4.95 17.35 -9.11
C ARG A 195 -5.15 17.82 -7.67
N LEU A 196 -6.10 17.24 -6.93
CA LEU A 196 -6.30 17.58 -5.51
C LEU A 196 -5.08 17.18 -4.66
N ILE A 197 -4.55 15.98 -4.86
CA ILE A 197 -3.36 15.49 -4.15
C ILE A 197 -2.15 16.39 -4.49
N GLU A 198 -1.97 16.76 -5.76
CA GLU A 198 -0.93 17.70 -6.19
C GLU A 198 -1.07 19.08 -5.55
N ALA A 199 -2.29 19.62 -5.51
CA ALA A 199 -2.57 20.92 -4.94
C ALA A 199 -2.24 21.01 -3.44
N MET A 200 -2.31 19.90 -2.70
CA MET A 200 -1.90 19.84 -1.28
C MET A 200 -0.37 19.88 -1.10
N GLY A 201 0.40 19.74 -2.19
CA GLY A 201 1.85 19.82 -2.19
C GLY A 201 2.51 18.48 -1.91
N VAL A 202 2.05 17.40 -2.53
CA VAL A 202 2.77 16.13 -2.58
C VAL A 202 4.00 16.24 -3.49
N ASP A 203 5.07 15.51 -3.20
CA ASP A 203 6.29 15.47 -4.02
C ASP A 203 6.43 14.18 -4.85
N ARG A 204 5.75 13.10 -4.46
CA ARG A 204 5.79 11.79 -5.14
C ARG A 204 4.58 10.95 -4.74
N VAL A 205 4.13 10.08 -5.65
CA VAL A 205 3.09 9.08 -5.38
C VAL A 205 3.67 7.67 -5.60
N ILE A 206 3.37 6.76 -4.69
CA ILE A 206 3.55 5.32 -4.89
C ILE A 206 2.15 4.70 -4.91
N ALA A 207 1.82 3.94 -5.93
CA ALA A 207 0.57 3.20 -6.03
C ALA A 207 0.85 1.73 -6.32
N VAL A 208 -0.14 0.86 -6.12
CA VAL A 208 -0.10 -0.53 -6.58
C VAL A 208 -1.20 -0.71 -7.60
N ASP A 209 -0.87 -1.29 -8.76
CA ASP A 209 -1.79 -1.65 -9.84
C ASP A 209 -2.91 -0.64 -10.13
N LEU A 210 -2.52 0.58 -10.50
CA LEU A 210 -3.45 1.55 -11.07
C LEU A 210 -4.30 0.90 -12.18
N HIS A 211 -5.63 1.13 -12.11
CA HIS A 211 -6.59 0.55 -13.05
C HIS A 211 -6.18 0.72 -14.52
N CYS A 212 -5.62 1.88 -14.84
CA CYS A 212 -4.92 2.11 -16.10
C CYS A 212 -3.57 2.83 -15.86
N GLY A 213 -2.55 2.44 -16.65
CA GLY A 213 -1.21 3.00 -16.51
C GLY A 213 -1.12 4.50 -16.80
N GLN A 214 -2.09 5.04 -17.55
CA GLN A 214 -2.19 6.45 -17.93
C GLN A 214 -2.49 7.38 -16.75
N ILE A 215 -3.02 6.86 -15.63
CA ILE A 215 -3.23 7.66 -14.40
C ILE A 215 -1.92 8.29 -13.92
N GLN A 216 -0.76 7.66 -14.19
CA GLN A 216 0.55 8.26 -13.91
C GLN A 216 0.73 9.62 -14.58
N GLY A 217 0.16 9.83 -15.77
CA GLY A 217 0.19 11.10 -16.51
C GLY A 217 -0.87 12.11 -16.08
N PHE A 218 -1.76 11.78 -15.14
CA PHE A 218 -2.67 12.76 -14.53
C PHE A 218 -1.97 13.62 -13.48
N PHE A 219 -0.87 13.12 -12.93
CA PHE A 219 0.07 13.90 -12.15
C PHE A 219 1.00 14.68 -13.10
N GLY A 220 1.21 15.95 -12.80
CA GLY A 220 2.13 16.81 -13.50
C GLY A 220 3.59 16.37 -13.35
N PRO A 221 4.49 16.94 -14.18
CA PRO A 221 5.87 16.46 -14.31
C PRO A 221 6.74 16.63 -13.04
N ARG A 222 6.23 17.33 -12.02
CA ARG A 222 6.93 17.53 -10.73
C ARG A 222 6.62 16.45 -9.70
N VAL A 223 5.57 15.66 -9.92
CA VAL A 223 5.13 14.60 -9.02
C VAL A 223 5.31 13.26 -9.73
N PRO A 224 6.50 12.65 -9.64
CA PRO A 224 6.70 11.30 -10.15
C PRO A 224 5.73 10.32 -9.49
N VAL A 225 5.24 9.38 -10.28
CA VAL A 225 4.35 8.31 -9.83
C VAL A 225 5.06 6.98 -10.05
N ASP A 226 5.27 6.23 -8.99
CA ASP A 226 5.75 4.85 -9.06
C ASP A 226 4.55 3.92 -8.93
N ASN A 227 4.08 3.38 -10.05
CA ASN A 227 3.03 2.36 -10.07
C ASN A 227 3.66 0.96 -9.94
N LEU A 228 3.61 0.39 -8.74
CA LEU A 228 4.14 -0.93 -8.44
C LEU A 228 3.21 -2.02 -8.98
N ASP A 229 3.79 -3.13 -9.39
CA ASP A 229 3.07 -4.29 -9.91
C ASP A 229 2.83 -5.29 -8.76
N GLY A 230 1.60 -5.35 -8.28
CA GLY A 230 1.17 -6.30 -7.26
C GLY A 230 1.13 -7.73 -7.78
N GLY A 231 1.05 -7.92 -9.10
CA GLY A 231 1.16 -9.21 -9.77
C GLY A 231 2.41 -9.98 -9.35
N ILE A 232 3.52 -9.30 -9.06
CA ILE A 232 4.77 -9.95 -8.61
C ILE A 232 4.57 -10.75 -7.32
N VAL A 233 3.72 -10.29 -6.40
CA VAL A 233 3.39 -11.04 -5.18
C VAL A 233 2.56 -12.30 -5.53
N GLY A 234 1.65 -12.18 -6.50
CA GLY A 234 0.89 -13.31 -7.03
C GLY A 234 1.77 -14.32 -7.78
N LEU A 235 2.81 -13.88 -8.50
CA LEU A 235 3.76 -14.77 -9.18
C LEU A 235 4.40 -15.72 -8.18
N ASP A 236 4.79 -15.22 -7.00
CA ASP A 236 5.46 -16.05 -5.99
C ASP A 236 4.54 -17.11 -5.42
N TYR A 237 3.27 -16.75 -5.27
CA TYR A 237 2.24 -17.66 -4.82
C TYR A 237 1.97 -18.77 -5.84
N PHE A 238 1.62 -18.40 -7.07
CA PHE A 238 1.24 -19.37 -8.11
C PHE A 238 2.42 -20.14 -8.68
N GLY A 239 3.62 -19.57 -8.71
CA GLY A 239 4.83 -20.24 -9.16
C GLY A 239 5.30 -21.36 -8.23
N SER A 240 4.90 -21.34 -6.96
CA SER A 240 5.15 -22.42 -6.00
C SER A 240 4.03 -23.48 -5.95
N LYS A 241 2.94 -23.26 -6.69
CA LYS A 241 1.74 -24.10 -6.64
C LYS A 241 1.84 -25.22 -7.68
N ASP A 242 1.38 -26.41 -7.31
CA ASP A 242 1.27 -27.54 -8.26
C ASP A 242 0.11 -27.29 -9.24
N LEU A 243 0.44 -26.80 -10.43
CA LEU A 243 -0.49 -26.47 -11.51
C LEU A 243 -0.30 -27.41 -12.70
N HIS A 244 -1.40 -27.94 -13.21
CA HIS A 244 -1.44 -28.80 -14.38
C HIS A 244 -1.83 -27.99 -15.62
N ASN A 245 -0.95 -27.97 -16.63
CA ASN A 245 -1.13 -27.23 -17.88
C ASN A 245 -1.71 -25.81 -17.63
N PRO A 246 -1.03 -24.97 -16.84
CA PRO A 246 -1.55 -23.69 -16.40
C PRO A 246 -1.93 -22.78 -17.56
N VAL A 247 -3.10 -22.15 -17.48
CA VAL A 247 -3.55 -21.13 -18.43
C VAL A 247 -3.89 -19.85 -17.66
N VAL A 248 -3.23 -18.75 -18.00
CA VAL A 248 -3.60 -17.44 -17.46
C VAL A 248 -4.75 -16.88 -18.29
N VAL A 249 -5.81 -16.46 -17.62
CA VAL A 249 -7.05 -16.03 -18.26
C VAL A 249 -7.35 -14.58 -17.93
N SER A 250 -7.64 -13.77 -18.94
CA SER A 250 -8.19 -12.45 -18.72
C SER A 250 -9.73 -12.50 -18.66
N PRO A 251 -10.38 -11.97 -17.61
CA PRO A 251 -11.83 -11.99 -17.47
C PRO A 251 -12.56 -11.06 -18.44
N ASP A 252 -11.84 -10.11 -19.06
CA ASP A 252 -12.37 -9.22 -20.10
C ASP A 252 -11.27 -8.75 -21.06
N ALA A 253 -11.66 -7.99 -22.09
CA ALA A 253 -10.72 -7.46 -23.08
C ALA A 253 -9.74 -6.41 -22.53
N GLY A 254 -10.10 -5.69 -21.47
CA GLY A 254 -9.28 -4.66 -20.86
C GLY A 254 -8.10 -5.23 -20.07
N GLY A 255 -8.27 -6.41 -19.48
CA GLY A 255 -7.26 -7.09 -18.67
C GLY A 255 -6.20 -7.89 -19.44
N VAL A 256 -6.30 -8.03 -20.77
CA VAL A 256 -5.45 -8.97 -21.54
C VAL A 256 -3.96 -8.66 -21.39
N TYR A 257 -3.58 -7.39 -21.40
CA TYR A 257 -2.19 -6.98 -21.20
C TYR A 257 -1.66 -7.41 -19.82
N ARG A 258 -2.49 -7.32 -18.78
CA ARG A 258 -2.15 -7.74 -17.41
C ARG A 258 -2.00 -9.25 -17.31
N ALA A 259 -2.95 -10.00 -17.87
CA ALA A 259 -2.88 -11.46 -17.94
C ALA A 259 -1.62 -11.93 -18.68
N LYS A 260 -1.27 -11.28 -19.81
CA LYS A 260 -0.03 -11.55 -20.54
C LYS A 260 1.21 -11.29 -19.68
N LYS A 261 1.29 -10.15 -19.00
CA LYS A 261 2.41 -9.80 -18.12
C LYS A 261 2.56 -10.81 -16.97
N PHE A 262 1.45 -11.22 -16.38
CA PHE A 262 1.45 -12.23 -15.32
C PHE A 262 1.95 -13.59 -15.82
N LYS A 263 1.49 -14.04 -17.00
CA LYS A 263 2.03 -15.22 -17.69
C LYS A 263 3.54 -15.10 -17.91
N GLU A 264 4.01 -14.01 -18.51
CA GLU A 264 5.44 -13.80 -18.79
C GLU A 264 6.26 -13.83 -17.49
N GLY A 265 5.73 -13.25 -16.41
CA GLY A 265 6.34 -13.31 -15.08
C GLY A 265 6.50 -14.74 -14.55
N LEU A 266 5.46 -15.58 -14.67
CA LEU A 266 5.53 -17.00 -14.28
C LEU A 266 6.56 -17.76 -15.12
N MET A 267 6.57 -17.53 -16.44
CA MET A 267 7.53 -18.16 -17.36
C MET A 267 8.98 -17.80 -16.98
N HIS A 268 9.25 -16.52 -16.73
CA HIS A 268 10.62 -16.04 -16.49
C HIS A 268 11.14 -16.34 -15.08
N LYS A 269 10.28 -16.23 -14.05
CA LYS A 269 10.70 -16.39 -12.65
C LYS A 269 10.72 -17.85 -12.19
N TYR A 270 9.88 -18.69 -12.77
CA TYR A 270 9.67 -20.08 -12.34
C TYR A 270 9.93 -21.13 -13.44
N ASP A 271 10.51 -20.74 -14.59
CA ASP A 271 10.84 -21.61 -15.74
C ASP A 271 9.66 -22.48 -16.24
N MET A 272 8.44 -21.93 -16.14
CA MET A 272 7.22 -22.58 -16.58
C MET A 272 7.01 -22.35 -18.08
N GLN A 273 7.60 -23.18 -18.94
CA GLN A 273 7.64 -22.92 -20.39
C GLN A 273 6.29 -23.09 -21.12
N ASP A 274 5.39 -23.91 -20.58
CA ASP A 274 4.11 -24.26 -21.21
C ASP A 274 2.89 -23.65 -20.50
N ILE A 275 2.92 -22.32 -20.27
CA ILE A 275 1.75 -21.57 -19.78
C ILE A 275 0.90 -21.07 -20.95
N GLY A 276 -0.38 -21.40 -20.97
CA GLY A 276 -1.36 -20.86 -21.93
C GLY A 276 -1.81 -19.43 -21.60
N LEU A 277 -2.40 -18.76 -22.59
CA LEU A 277 -3.09 -17.47 -22.39
C LEU A 277 -4.47 -17.60 -23.02
N ALA A 278 -5.52 -17.24 -22.27
CA ALA A 278 -6.89 -17.17 -22.78
C ALA A 278 -7.54 -15.85 -22.36
N MET A 279 -8.66 -15.52 -22.98
CA MET A 279 -9.47 -14.37 -22.60
C MET A 279 -10.95 -14.64 -22.76
N ILE A 280 -11.75 -13.95 -21.97
CA ILE A 280 -13.20 -13.97 -22.07
C ILE A 280 -13.67 -12.68 -22.74
N VAL A 281 -14.42 -12.83 -23.83
CA VAL A 281 -15.02 -11.73 -24.57
C VAL A 281 -16.49 -11.65 -24.18
N LYS A 282 -16.85 -10.59 -23.47
CA LYS A 282 -18.25 -10.33 -23.14
C LYS A 282 -18.97 -9.75 -24.35
N GLN A 283 -19.94 -10.46 -24.90
CA GLN A 283 -20.90 -9.89 -25.84
C GLN A 283 -22.05 -9.30 -25.05
N ARG A 284 -22.25 -7.98 -25.18
CA ARG A 284 -23.38 -7.32 -24.55
C ARG A 284 -24.64 -7.60 -25.35
N ALA A 285 -25.63 -8.18 -24.69
CA ALA A 285 -26.93 -8.39 -25.28
C ALA A 285 -27.67 -7.05 -25.45
N ARG A 286 -28.58 -6.98 -26.43
CA ARG A 286 -29.56 -5.88 -26.50
C ARG A 286 -30.53 -5.99 -25.32
N ALA A 287 -31.19 -4.89 -24.98
CA ALA A 287 -32.15 -4.84 -23.86
C ALA A 287 -33.17 -6.01 -23.96
N GLY A 288 -33.24 -6.82 -22.89
CA GLY A 288 -34.11 -8.00 -22.80
C GLY A 288 -33.44 -9.36 -23.07
N LEU A 289 -32.16 -9.39 -23.49
CA LEU A 289 -31.37 -10.61 -23.66
C LEU A 289 -30.27 -10.72 -22.58
N VAL A 290 -29.84 -11.95 -22.28
CA VAL A 290 -28.76 -12.22 -21.33
C VAL A 290 -27.41 -12.04 -22.03
N ASP A 291 -26.48 -11.33 -21.39
CA ASP A 291 -25.11 -11.19 -21.90
C ASP A 291 -24.44 -12.57 -22.03
N THR A 292 -23.81 -12.84 -23.18
CA THR A 292 -23.01 -14.05 -23.42
C THR A 292 -21.52 -13.77 -23.21
N MET A 293 -20.76 -14.81 -22.89
CA MET A 293 -19.31 -14.76 -22.69
C MET A 293 -18.67 -15.81 -23.59
N ASP A 294 -17.88 -15.36 -24.56
CA ASP A 294 -17.14 -16.26 -25.45
C ASP A 294 -15.72 -16.44 -24.92
N LEU A 295 -15.26 -17.69 -24.86
CA LEU A 295 -13.89 -18.03 -24.52
C LEU A 295 -13.02 -18.02 -25.77
N VAL A 296 -11.90 -17.29 -25.73
CA VAL A 296 -10.83 -17.34 -26.74
C VAL A 296 -9.59 -17.95 -26.10
N GLY A 297 -9.18 -19.13 -26.60
CA GLY A 297 -8.10 -19.95 -26.05
C GLY A 297 -8.61 -21.34 -25.65
N ASP A 298 -7.70 -22.31 -25.51
CA ASP A 298 -8.04 -23.65 -25.01
C ASP A 298 -7.75 -23.73 -23.51
N VAL A 299 -8.73 -24.22 -22.76
CA VAL A 299 -8.67 -24.38 -21.30
C VAL A 299 -9.02 -25.80 -20.87
N LYS A 300 -9.24 -26.70 -21.84
CA LYS A 300 -9.67 -28.07 -21.57
C LYS A 300 -8.58 -28.82 -20.81
N ASN A 301 -8.96 -29.43 -19.69
CA ASN A 301 -8.06 -30.13 -18.79
C ASN A 301 -6.87 -29.26 -18.31
N CYS A 302 -7.07 -27.96 -18.16
CA CYS A 302 -6.08 -27.00 -17.70
C CYS A 302 -6.46 -26.41 -16.33
N ASP A 303 -5.47 -26.09 -15.50
CA ASP A 303 -5.67 -25.23 -14.33
C ASP A 303 -5.64 -23.76 -14.76
N CYS A 304 -6.76 -23.06 -14.60
CA CYS A 304 -6.91 -21.69 -15.06
C CYS A 304 -6.67 -20.69 -13.93
N ILE A 305 -5.95 -19.60 -14.21
CA ILE A 305 -5.76 -18.48 -13.29
C ILE A 305 -6.37 -17.23 -13.90
N LEU A 306 -7.54 -16.80 -13.40
CA LEU A 306 -8.14 -15.52 -13.75
C LEU A 306 -7.34 -14.38 -13.14
N VAL A 307 -6.85 -13.43 -13.95
CA VAL A 307 -6.04 -12.31 -13.48
C VAL A 307 -6.73 -10.99 -13.79
N ASP A 308 -6.99 -10.19 -12.74
CA ASP A 308 -7.58 -8.86 -12.85
C ASP A 308 -6.88 -7.86 -11.91
N ASP A 309 -7.09 -6.55 -12.05
CA ASP A 309 -6.58 -5.57 -11.08
C ASP A 309 -7.40 -5.58 -9.79
N MET A 310 -8.71 -5.79 -9.88
CA MET A 310 -9.58 -5.68 -8.72
C MET A 310 -10.86 -6.51 -8.79
N ILE A 311 -11.34 -6.96 -7.63
CA ILE A 311 -12.61 -7.68 -7.48
C ILE A 311 -13.55 -6.82 -6.65
N ASP A 312 -14.64 -6.37 -7.27
CA ASP A 312 -15.63 -5.51 -6.63
C ASP A 312 -16.89 -6.27 -6.23
N THR A 313 -17.86 -6.42 -7.13
CA THR A 313 -19.06 -7.22 -6.84
C THR A 313 -18.91 -8.71 -7.17
N ALA A 314 -17.72 -9.12 -7.60
CA ALA A 314 -17.35 -10.47 -8.05
C ALA A 314 -18.18 -11.07 -9.22
N GLY A 315 -19.20 -10.38 -9.74
CA GLY A 315 -20.14 -10.95 -10.71
C GLY A 315 -19.49 -11.35 -12.05
N THR A 316 -18.61 -10.50 -12.60
CA THR A 316 -17.87 -10.84 -13.83
C THR A 316 -16.94 -12.02 -13.59
N LEU A 317 -16.22 -12.03 -12.47
CA LEU A 317 -15.25 -13.06 -12.13
C LEU A 317 -15.90 -14.43 -11.93
N CYS A 318 -17.01 -14.51 -11.18
CA CYS A 318 -17.71 -15.78 -10.98
C CYS A 318 -18.27 -16.33 -12.30
N LYS A 319 -18.85 -15.49 -13.15
CA LYS A 319 -19.33 -15.91 -14.48
C LYS A 319 -18.18 -16.38 -15.37
N ALA A 320 -17.05 -15.68 -15.32
CA ALA A 320 -15.85 -16.09 -16.02
C ALA A 320 -15.39 -17.49 -15.58
N ALA A 321 -15.39 -17.76 -14.27
CA ALA A 321 -15.06 -19.07 -13.74
C ALA A 321 -16.05 -20.17 -14.20
N ASP A 322 -17.35 -19.87 -14.23
CA ASP A 322 -18.36 -20.81 -14.74
C ASP A 322 -18.10 -21.17 -16.21
N VAL A 323 -17.82 -20.18 -17.07
CA VAL A 323 -17.51 -20.40 -18.48
C VAL A 323 -16.27 -21.28 -18.65
N LEU A 324 -15.22 -21.06 -17.85
CA LEU A 324 -14.01 -21.88 -17.90
C LEU A 324 -14.30 -23.34 -17.56
N ILE A 325 -15.09 -23.59 -16.51
CA ILE A 325 -15.47 -24.93 -16.07
C ILE A 325 -16.35 -25.62 -17.13
N GLU A 326 -17.32 -24.90 -17.70
CA GLU A 326 -18.18 -25.41 -18.77
C GLU A 326 -17.38 -25.79 -20.03
N ASN A 327 -16.25 -25.12 -20.29
CA ASN A 327 -15.32 -25.45 -21.37
C ASN A 327 -14.24 -26.48 -20.98
N GLY A 328 -14.37 -27.10 -19.80
CA GLY A 328 -13.55 -28.23 -19.38
C GLY A 328 -12.29 -27.87 -18.59
N ALA A 329 -12.20 -26.68 -18.00
CA ALA A 329 -11.13 -26.35 -17.05
C ALA A 329 -11.14 -27.32 -15.86
N ARG A 330 -9.94 -27.74 -15.42
CA ARG A 330 -9.75 -28.69 -14.32
C ARG A 330 -9.97 -28.03 -12.95
N ARG A 331 -9.32 -26.89 -12.72
CA ARG A 331 -9.48 -26.03 -11.55
C ARG A 331 -9.45 -24.57 -12.01
N VAL A 332 -10.18 -23.71 -11.31
CA VAL A 332 -10.15 -22.27 -11.57
C VAL A 332 -9.71 -21.54 -10.32
N PHE A 333 -8.64 -20.78 -10.47
CA PHE A 333 -8.11 -19.84 -9.49
C PHE A 333 -8.36 -18.42 -9.95
N ALA A 334 -8.30 -17.47 -9.02
CA ALA A 334 -8.29 -16.06 -9.36
C ALA A 334 -7.20 -15.31 -8.59
N PHE A 335 -6.65 -14.27 -9.21
CA PHE A 335 -5.74 -13.31 -8.61
C PHE A 335 -6.22 -11.90 -8.92
N ALA A 336 -6.28 -11.05 -7.89
CA ALA A 336 -6.43 -9.62 -8.08
C ALA A 336 -5.73 -8.79 -7.00
N SER A 337 -5.13 -7.68 -7.40
CA SER A 337 -4.41 -6.81 -6.46
C SER A 337 -5.32 -6.14 -5.43
N HIS A 338 -6.56 -5.85 -5.80
CA HIS A 338 -7.50 -5.14 -4.91
C HIS A 338 -8.81 -5.89 -4.71
N GLY A 339 -9.03 -6.45 -3.51
CA GLY A 339 -10.32 -7.01 -3.09
C GLY A 339 -11.25 -5.94 -2.52
N LEU A 340 -12.02 -5.23 -3.36
CA LEU A 340 -13.05 -4.30 -2.89
C LEU A 340 -14.21 -5.05 -2.23
N LEU A 341 -14.62 -6.17 -2.83
CA LEU A 341 -15.65 -7.09 -2.33
C LEU A 341 -16.92 -6.37 -1.82
N SER A 342 -17.46 -5.46 -2.63
CA SER A 342 -18.63 -4.66 -2.27
C SER A 342 -19.94 -5.44 -2.49
N GLY A 343 -20.96 -5.07 -1.70
CA GLY A 343 -22.27 -5.71 -1.75
C GLY A 343 -22.16 -7.23 -1.57
N PRO A 344 -22.70 -8.05 -2.50
CA PRO A 344 -22.65 -9.51 -2.41
C PRO A 344 -21.31 -10.11 -2.85
N GLY A 345 -20.25 -9.30 -3.01
CA GLY A 345 -18.97 -9.72 -3.57
C GLY A 345 -18.36 -10.91 -2.82
N ASN A 346 -18.24 -10.81 -1.49
CA ASN A 346 -17.68 -11.88 -0.66
C ASN A 346 -18.50 -13.18 -0.76
N ASP A 347 -19.83 -13.08 -0.62
CA ASP A 347 -20.73 -14.24 -0.65
C ASP A 347 -20.71 -14.94 -2.01
N ARG A 348 -20.61 -14.17 -3.10
CA ARG A 348 -20.47 -14.73 -4.45
C ARG A 348 -19.17 -15.51 -4.61
N LEU A 349 -18.06 -15.03 -4.04
CA LEU A 349 -16.80 -15.75 -4.08
C LEU A 349 -16.88 -17.05 -3.27
N ALA A 350 -17.41 -16.99 -2.04
CA ALA A 350 -17.59 -18.17 -1.19
C ALA A 350 -18.43 -19.26 -1.89
N ASN A 351 -19.51 -18.86 -2.57
CA ASN A 351 -20.40 -19.78 -3.29
C ASN A 351 -19.97 -20.09 -4.74
N SER A 352 -18.86 -19.52 -5.21
CA SER A 352 -18.39 -19.76 -6.59
C SER A 352 -17.82 -21.17 -6.76
N LYS A 353 -17.60 -21.59 -8.01
CA LYS A 353 -16.91 -22.86 -8.32
C LYS A 353 -15.38 -22.72 -8.37
N MET A 354 -14.84 -21.57 -8.00
CA MET A 354 -13.39 -21.37 -7.93
C MET A 354 -12.81 -22.15 -6.75
N GLU A 355 -11.61 -22.69 -6.95
CA GLU A 355 -10.85 -23.42 -5.93
C GLU A 355 -10.29 -22.45 -4.89
N GLU A 356 -9.72 -21.34 -5.36
CA GLU A 356 -9.13 -20.32 -4.50
C GLU A 356 -9.06 -18.96 -5.21
N ILE A 357 -9.28 -17.90 -4.45
CA ILE A 357 -9.20 -16.51 -4.86
C ILE A 357 -8.13 -15.82 -4.04
N VAL A 358 -7.10 -15.33 -4.70
CA VAL A 358 -5.95 -14.68 -4.10
C VAL A 358 -6.07 -13.17 -4.28
N ILE A 359 -6.03 -12.42 -3.19
CA ILE A 359 -6.01 -10.96 -3.21
C ILE A 359 -4.86 -10.39 -2.40
N LEU A 360 -4.49 -9.13 -2.63
CA LEU A 360 -3.51 -8.44 -1.78
C LEU A 360 -4.21 -7.64 -0.67
N ASN A 361 -3.52 -7.41 0.44
CA ASN A 361 -3.96 -6.59 1.56
C ASN A 361 -3.89 -5.06 1.28
N THR A 362 -4.00 -4.62 0.01
CA THR A 362 -4.02 -3.20 -0.39
C THR A 362 -5.24 -2.44 0.15
N ILE A 363 -6.33 -3.18 0.40
CA ILE A 363 -7.57 -2.72 1.05
C ILE A 363 -7.69 -3.49 2.38
N PRO A 364 -8.12 -2.86 3.48
CA PRO A 364 -8.29 -3.55 4.75
C PRO A 364 -9.29 -4.69 4.64
N THR A 365 -9.03 -5.75 5.40
CA THR A 365 -9.93 -6.91 5.49
C THR A 365 -11.03 -6.68 6.52
N SER A 366 -12.05 -7.55 6.52
CA SER A 366 -13.09 -7.60 7.53
C SER A 366 -13.24 -9.04 8.04
N PRO A 367 -13.80 -9.26 9.25
CA PRO A 367 -13.98 -10.62 9.78
C PRO A 367 -14.74 -11.56 8.83
N GLN A 368 -15.71 -11.04 8.08
CA GLN A 368 -16.48 -11.81 7.09
C GLN A 368 -15.62 -12.24 5.90
N ARG A 369 -14.60 -11.44 5.53
CA ARG A 369 -13.65 -11.79 4.47
C ARG A 369 -12.64 -12.82 4.97
N GLU A 370 -12.17 -12.67 6.21
CA GLU A 370 -11.27 -13.64 6.85
C GLU A 370 -11.92 -15.01 7.04
N ALA A 371 -13.24 -15.05 7.26
CA ALA A 371 -14.00 -16.30 7.37
C ALA A 371 -14.26 -16.99 6.02
N ASN A 372 -13.91 -16.37 4.89
CA ASN A 372 -14.11 -16.97 3.56
C ASN A 372 -12.96 -17.92 3.23
N GLU A 373 -13.19 -19.22 3.35
CA GLU A 373 -12.18 -20.28 3.15
C GLU A 373 -11.57 -20.30 1.74
N LYS A 374 -12.26 -19.74 0.74
CA LYS A 374 -11.73 -19.63 -0.63
C LYS A 374 -10.86 -18.40 -0.83
N LEU A 375 -10.84 -17.47 0.11
CA LEU A 375 -10.14 -16.20 -0.04
C LEU A 375 -8.79 -16.24 0.68
N THR A 376 -7.72 -16.17 -0.09
CA THR A 376 -6.35 -16.06 0.43
C THR A 376 -5.87 -14.62 0.27
N MET A 377 -5.44 -14.01 1.37
CA MET A 377 -4.90 -12.65 1.37
C MET A 377 -3.38 -12.67 1.51
N LEU A 378 -2.68 -12.13 0.51
CA LEU A 378 -1.24 -11.97 0.52
C LEU A 378 -0.86 -10.55 0.92
N SER A 379 0.31 -10.40 1.55
CA SER A 379 0.81 -9.09 1.91
C SER A 379 1.56 -8.41 0.76
N VAL A 380 1.22 -7.15 0.50
CA VAL A 380 2.01 -6.26 -0.38
C VAL A 380 3.04 -5.42 0.41
N ALA A 381 3.11 -5.58 1.74
CA ALA A 381 4.02 -4.82 2.59
C ALA A 381 5.50 -4.97 2.21
N PRO A 382 6.03 -6.17 1.87
CA PRO A 382 7.43 -6.29 1.46
C PRO A 382 7.77 -5.43 0.25
N LEU A 383 6.89 -5.44 -0.76
CA LEU A 383 7.05 -4.69 -2.00
C LEU A 383 7.03 -3.17 -1.72
N LEU A 384 6.05 -2.70 -0.94
CA LEU A 384 5.94 -1.29 -0.57
C LEU A 384 7.09 -0.82 0.31
N ALA A 385 7.49 -1.61 1.31
CA ALA A 385 8.62 -1.30 2.18
C ALA A 385 9.92 -1.19 1.36
N GLN A 386 10.15 -2.11 0.43
CA GLN A 386 11.33 -2.07 -0.42
C GLN A 386 11.32 -0.85 -1.36
N ALA A 387 10.16 -0.47 -1.91
CA ALA A 387 10.01 0.74 -2.71
C ALA A 387 10.31 2.01 -1.90
N ILE A 388 9.72 2.16 -0.70
CA ILE A 388 9.97 3.27 0.22
C ILE A 388 11.46 3.36 0.57
N PHE A 389 12.08 2.23 0.91
CA PHE A 389 13.51 2.16 1.22
C PHE A 389 14.36 2.61 0.03
N ASN A 390 14.07 2.11 -1.17
CA ASN A 390 14.82 2.48 -2.37
C ASN A 390 14.69 3.97 -2.69
N ILE A 391 13.49 4.54 -2.60
CA ILE A 391 13.25 5.97 -2.83
C ILE A 391 14.02 6.82 -1.82
N HIS A 392 13.94 6.48 -0.53
CA HIS A 392 14.62 7.20 0.52
C HIS A 392 16.15 7.13 0.37
N ALA A 393 16.66 5.93 0.08
CA ALA A 393 18.08 5.66 -0.11
C ALA A 393 18.61 6.09 -1.49
N LYS A 394 17.76 6.70 -2.34
CA LYS A 394 18.10 7.12 -3.71
C LYS A 394 18.61 5.97 -4.60
N LYS A 395 18.09 4.76 -4.37
CA LYS A 395 18.35 3.57 -5.18
C LYS A 395 17.30 3.43 -6.28
N SER A 396 17.64 2.65 -7.31
CA SER A 396 16.70 2.37 -8.40
C SER A 396 15.51 1.56 -7.90
N ILE A 397 14.31 1.97 -8.31
CA ILE A 397 13.06 1.23 -8.09
C ILE A 397 12.86 0.19 -9.19
N SER A 398 13.47 0.38 -10.36
CA SER A 398 13.33 -0.53 -11.52
C SER A 398 13.79 -1.96 -11.23
N ALA A 399 14.63 -2.16 -10.21
CA ALA A 399 15.05 -3.48 -9.76
C ALA A 399 13.92 -4.31 -9.12
N LEU A 400 12.80 -3.68 -8.71
CA LEU A 400 11.65 -4.36 -8.13
C LEU A 400 10.75 -5.03 -9.17
N PHE A 401 10.93 -4.70 -10.45
CA PHE A 401 10.12 -5.22 -11.55
C PHE A 401 10.83 -6.32 -12.35
N LYS A 402 11.94 -6.86 -11.82
CA LYS A 402 12.77 -7.87 -12.48
C LYS A 402 12.66 -9.22 -11.80
#